data_AF-A0A0J6S2N8-F1
#
_entry.id   AF-A0A0J6S2N8-F1
#
_cell.length_a   1.000
_cell.length_b   1.000
_cell.length_c   1.000
_cell.angle_alpha   90.00
_cell.angle_beta   90.00
_cell.angle_gamma   90.00
#
_symmetry.space_group_name_H-M   'P 1'
#
loop_
_entity.id
_entity.type
_entity.pdbx_description
1 polymer ?
#
loop_
_entity_poly.entity_id
_entity_poly.type
_entity_poly.pdbx_seq_one_letter_code
_entity_poly.pdbx_strand_id
1 'polypeptide(L)'
;MGAWRRRTVRCAGPRDQEGFTTVEVLVAFGIAAAATVMAFEIAGTAAGAVRRIEARRVAADEAEGVVLRRLSEGPLRPGVVQGVFSDGTPWTLSITDLRPALGLGRVPPLWQVRVTGASAAPLYATLIPETIE
;
A
#
# COMPACT_ATOMS: atom_id res chain seq x y z
N MET A 1 52.25 71.36 -9.61
CA MET A 1 51.32 71.39 -10.76
C MET A 1 51.31 70.01 -11.40
N GLY A 2 50.25 69.24 -11.16
CA GLY A 2 50.12 67.85 -11.62
C GLY A 2 49.38 67.76 -12.94
N ALA A 3 49.65 66.71 -13.71
CA ALA A 3 48.80 66.30 -14.82
C ALA A 3 48.60 64.78 -14.77
N TRP A 4 47.33 64.43 -14.64
CA TRP A 4 46.78 63.13 -14.31
C TRP A 4 47.06 62.05 -15.38
N ARG A 5 47.41 60.85 -14.91
CA ARG A 5 47.31 59.59 -15.68
C ARG A 5 45.84 59.38 -16.06
N ARG A 6 45.50 59.48 -17.35
CA ARG A 6 44.22 58.97 -17.86
C ARG A 6 44.31 57.46 -17.94
N ARG A 7 43.81 56.80 -16.90
CA ARG A 7 43.49 55.38 -16.91
C ARG A 7 42.27 55.24 -17.82
N THR A 8 42.45 54.68 -19.01
CA THR A 8 41.33 54.33 -19.89
C THR A 8 40.48 53.29 -19.16
N VAL A 9 39.32 53.72 -18.70
CA VAL A 9 38.24 52.85 -18.24
C VAL A 9 37.90 51.94 -19.42
N ARG A 10 38.13 50.64 -19.29
CA ARG A 10 37.52 49.65 -20.18
C ARG A 10 36.01 49.82 -20.00
N CYS A 11 35.34 50.43 -20.97
CA CYS A 11 33.90 50.26 -21.09
C CYS A 11 33.67 48.76 -21.32
N ALA A 12 33.15 48.09 -20.30
CA ALA A 12 32.59 46.76 -20.46
C ALA A 12 31.53 46.89 -21.57
N GLY A 13 31.73 46.16 -22.68
CA GLY A 13 30.76 46.07 -23.75
C GLY A 13 29.40 45.59 -23.22
N PRO A 14 28.34 45.70 -24.03
CA PRO A 14 27.01 45.27 -23.63
C PRO A 14 27.11 43.86 -23.07
N ARG A 15 26.59 43.65 -21.86
CA ARG A 15 26.41 42.30 -21.32
C ARG A 15 25.63 41.52 -22.37
N ASP A 16 26.23 40.48 -22.92
CA ASP A 16 25.56 39.46 -23.73
C ASP A 16 24.35 38.96 -22.94
N GLN A 17 23.20 39.58 -23.18
CA GLN A 17 21.91 38.98 -22.92
C GLN A 17 21.58 38.23 -24.21
N GLU A 18 22.26 37.11 -24.41
CA GLU A 18 21.89 36.14 -25.44
C GLU A 18 20.47 35.67 -25.11
N GLY A 19 19.50 36.08 -25.95
CA GLY A 19 18.14 35.58 -25.88
C GLY A 19 18.11 34.11 -26.28
N PHE A 20 17.18 33.34 -25.70
CA PHE A 20 17.02 31.92 -26.03
C PHE A 20 16.64 31.74 -27.49
N THR A 21 17.28 30.77 -28.13
CA THR A 21 16.92 30.34 -29.49
C THR A 21 15.61 29.53 -29.45
N THR A 22 14.86 29.53 -30.56
CA THR A 22 13.65 28.69 -30.70
C THR A 22 13.94 27.22 -30.42
N VAL A 23 15.12 26.73 -30.82
CA VAL A 23 15.54 25.34 -30.59
C VAL A 23 15.71 25.05 -29.09
N GLU A 24 16.32 25.95 -28.33
CA GLU A 24 16.49 25.77 -26.89
C GLU A 24 15.15 25.72 -26.16
N VAL A 25 14.19 26.58 -26.54
CA VAL A 25 12.84 26.56 -25.96
C VAL A 25 12.14 25.23 -26.25
N LEU A 26 12.27 24.70 -27.48
CA LEU A 26 11.69 23.41 -27.86
C LEU A 26 12.35 22.25 -27.10
N VAL A 27 13.67 22.29 -26.91
CA VAL A 27 14.39 21.27 -26.12
C VAL A 27 13.95 21.33 -24.66
N ALA A 28 13.90 22.51 -24.05
CA ALA A 28 13.43 22.69 -22.68
C ALA A 28 11.99 22.22 -22.51
N PHE A 29 11.11 22.53 -23.46
CA PHE A 29 9.73 22.05 -23.47
C PHE A 29 9.67 20.51 -23.58
N GLY A 30 10.47 19.91 -24.46
CA GLY A 30 10.57 18.45 -24.59
C GLY A 30 11.03 17.78 -23.29
N ILE A 31 12.04 18.33 -22.63
CA ILE A 31 12.52 17.85 -21.32
C ILE A 31 11.42 18.01 -20.27
N ALA A 32 10.74 19.16 -20.21
CA ALA A 32 9.66 19.41 -19.26
C ALA A 32 8.48 18.45 -19.49
N ALA A 33 8.10 18.21 -20.74
CA ALA A 33 7.06 17.25 -21.09
C ALA A 33 7.44 15.83 -20.67
N ALA A 34 8.66 15.38 -20.99
CA ALA A 34 9.16 14.06 -20.57
C ALA A 34 9.19 13.92 -19.04
N ALA A 35 9.67 14.94 -18.32
CA ALA A 35 9.66 14.96 -16.86
C ALA A 35 8.24 14.88 -16.28
N THR A 36 7.27 15.57 -16.90
CA THR A 36 5.87 15.53 -16.48
C THR A 36 5.25 14.14 -16.67
N VAL A 37 5.51 13.49 -17.81
CA VAL A 37 5.05 12.12 -18.05
C VAL A 37 5.60 11.17 -16.99
N MET A 38 6.91 11.22 -16.72
CA MET A 38 7.53 10.39 -15.68
C MET A 38 6.93 10.66 -14.30
N ALA A 39 6.66 11.92 -13.96
CA ALA A 39 6.02 12.28 -12.69
C ALA A 39 4.63 11.65 -12.57
N PHE A 40 3.84 11.64 -13.65
CA PHE A 40 2.52 11.01 -13.63
C PHE A 40 2.56 9.49 -13.53
N GLU A 41 3.53 8.83 -14.16
CA GLU A 41 3.71 7.38 -14.02
C GLU A 41 4.03 6.99 -12.57
N ILE A 42 4.94 7.74 -11.93
CA ILE A 42 5.29 7.54 -10.51
C ILE A 42 4.06 7.80 -9.63
N ALA A 43 3.33 8.89 -9.85
CA ALA A 43 2.12 9.19 -9.10
C ALA A 43 1.04 8.11 -9.28
N GLY A 44 0.84 7.62 -10.50
CA GLY A 44 -0.15 6.59 -10.82
C GLY A 44 0.18 5.24 -10.18
N THR A 45 1.44 4.83 -10.20
CA THR A 45 1.89 3.59 -9.54
C THR A 45 1.73 3.67 -8.02
N ALA A 46 2.08 4.81 -7.41
CA ALA A 46 1.88 5.05 -5.99
C ALA A 46 0.39 5.03 -5.60
N ALA A 47 -0.46 5.74 -6.35
CA ALA A 47 -1.91 5.75 -6.11
C ALA A 47 -2.52 4.34 -6.24
N GLY A 48 -2.08 3.57 -7.24
CA GLY A 48 -2.50 2.17 -7.40
C GLY A 48 -2.07 1.28 -6.22
N ALA A 49 -0.87 1.49 -5.68
CA ALA A 49 -0.41 0.76 -4.50
C ALA A 49 -1.22 1.11 -3.25
N VAL A 50 -1.48 2.40 -3.01
CA VAL A 50 -2.32 2.87 -1.90
C VAL A 50 -3.72 2.26 -1.99
N ARG A 51 -4.35 2.29 -3.17
CA ARG A 51 -5.67 1.70 -3.37
C ARG A 51 -5.72 0.20 -3.06
N ARG A 52 -4.66 -0.56 -3.41
CA ARG A 52 -4.56 -1.98 -3.07
C ARG A 52 -4.41 -2.22 -1.58
N ILE A 53 -3.66 -1.36 -0.88
CA ILE A 53 -3.49 -1.45 0.58
C ILE A 53 -4.83 -1.18 1.26
N GLU A 54 -5.56 -0.15 0.83
CA GLU A 54 -6.86 0.21 1.39
C GLU A 54 -7.87 -0.92 1.19
N ALA A 55 -7.94 -1.50 -0.02
CA ALA A 55 -8.81 -2.64 -0.29
C ALA A 55 -8.48 -3.85 0.60
N ARG A 56 -7.19 -4.09 0.90
CA ARG A 56 -6.77 -5.17 1.82
C ARG A 56 -7.15 -4.87 3.27
N ARG A 57 -7.07 -3.61 3.71
CA ARG A 57 -7.49 -3.20 5.05
C ARG A 57 -8.98 -3.45 5.24
N VAL A 58 -9.81 -2.95 4.33
CA VAL A 58 -11.26 -3.17 4.36
C VAL A 58 -11.60 -4.67 4.40
N ALA A 59 -10.95 -5.48 3.56
CA ALA A 59 -11.17 -6.92 3.55
C ALA A 59 -10.73 -7.61 4.87
N ALA A 60 -9.67 -7.12 5.51
CA ALA A 60 -9.21 -7.64 6.81
C ALA A 60 -10.19 -7.27 7.94
N ASP A 61 -10.67 -6.03 7.95
CA ASP A 61 -11.65 -5.55 8.94
C ASP A 61 -12.98 -6.32 8.81
N GLU A 62 -13.47 -6.55 7.59
CA GLU A 62 -14.66 -7.38 7.38
C GLU A 62 -14.43 -8.85 7.78
N ALA A 63 -13.26 -9.40 7.49
CA ALA A 63 -12.89 -10.76 7.89
C ALA A 63 -12.84 -10.90 9.43
N GLU A 64 -12.34 -9.90 10.13
CA GLU A 64 -12.39 -9.85 11.59
C GLU A 64 -13.84 -9.81 12.09
N GLY A 65 -14.69 -8.99 11.46
CA GLY A 65 -16.12 -8.95 11.77
C GLY A 65 -16.83 -10.31 11.61
N VAL A 66 -16.46 -11.10 10.59
CA VAL A 66 -16.94 -12.48 10.42
C VAL A 66 -16.53 -13.37 11.59
N VAL A 67 -15.26 -13.29 12.02
CA VAL A 67 -14.75 -14.06 13.16
C VAL A 67 -15.46 -13.67 14.46
N LEU A 68 -15.57 -12.37 14.75
CA LEU A 68 -16.21 -11.87 15.97
C LEU A 68 -17.69 -12.28 16.04
N ARG A 69 -18.40 -12.21 14.90
CA ARG A 69 -19.78 -12.71 14.81
C ARG A 69 -19.84 -14.19 15.12
N ARG A 70 -18.98 -15.02 14.51
CA ARG A 70 -18.96 -16.47 14.78
C ARG A 70 -18.64 -16.78 16.25
N LEU A 71 -17.76 -16.01 16.88
CA LEU A 71 -17.45 -16.17 18.31
C LEU A 71 -18.65 -15.81 19.20
N SER A 72 -19.49 -14.87 18.79
CA SER A 72 -20.70 -14.49 19.52
C SER A 72 -21.82 -15.55 19.43
N GLU A 73 -21.80 -16.44 18.44
CA GLU A 73 -22.80 -17.50 18.24
C GLU A 73 -22.63 -18.70 19.18
N GLY A 74 -21.60 -18.68 20.04
CA GLY A 74 -21.33 -19.72 21.01
C GLY A 74 -20.06 -20.53 20.69
N PRO A 75 -19.88 -21.71 21.31
CA PRO A 75 -18.61 -22.43 21.30
C PRO A 75 -18.05 -22.68 19.89
N LEU A 76 -16.72 -22.59 19.79
CA LEU A 76 -16.01 -22.94 18.57
C LEU A 76 -16.14 -24.44 18.30
N ARG A 77 -16.43 -24.77 17.05
CA ARG A 77 -16.49 -26.15 16.57
C ARG A 77 -15.73 -26.23 15.25
N PRO A 78 -15.00 -27.34 14.99
CA PRO A 78 -14.36 -27.53 13.71
C PRO A 78 -15.39 -27.44 12.58
N GLY A 79 -15.01 -26.78 11.49
CA GLY A 79 -15.90 -26.64 10.35
C GLY A 79 -15.50 -25.56 9.38
N VAL A 80 -16.27 -25.49 8.30
CA VAL A 80 -16.11 -24.48 7.25
C VAL A 80 -17.45 -23.77 7.07
N VAL A 81 -17.39 -22.44 7.03
CA VAL A 81 -18.53 -21.57 6.78
C VAL A 81 -18.18 -20.68 5.59
N GLN A 82 -19.13 -20.47 4.69
CA GLN A 82 -18.94 -19.65 3.50
C GLN A 82 -19.95 -18.52 3.47
N GLY A 83 -19.58 -17.44 2.79
CA GLY A 83 -20.46 -16.30 2.59
C GLY A 83 -19.88 -15.31 1.59
N VAL A 84 -20.46 -14.12 1.60
CA VAL A 84 -20.01 -12.98 0.80
C VAL A 84 -19.76 -11.78 1.70
N PHE A 85 -18.76 -10.99 1.34
CA PHE A 85 -18.47 -9.70 1.95
C PHE A 85 -19.47 -8.64 1.46
N SER A 86 -19.43 -7.44 2.04
CA SER A 86 -20.35 -6.36 1.67
C SER A 86 -20.20 -5.93 0.20
N ASP A 87 -19.01 -6.13 -0.38
CA ASP A 87 -18.69 -5.86 -1.77
C ASP A 87 -19.05 -7.01 -2.74
N GLY A 88 -19.60 -8.11 -2.22
CA GLY A 88 -19.95 -9.32 -2.98
C GLY A 88 -18.80 -10.32 -3.15
N THR A 89 -17.60 -10.02 -2.66
CA THR A 89 -16.46 -10.95 -2.73
C THR A 89 -16.73 -12.19 -1.88
N PRO A 90 -16.55 -13.42 -2.41
CA PRO A 90 -16.76 -14.63 -1.62
C PRO A 90 -15.68 -14.80 -0.56
N TRP A 91 -16.08 -15.30 0.60
CA TRP A 91 -15.17 -15.67 1.69
C TRP A 91 -15.46 -17.06 2.22
N THR A 92 -14.44 -17.62 2.86
CA THR A 92 -14.52 -18.90 3.58
C THR A 92 -13.86 -18.76 4.94
N LEU A 93 -14.60 -19.06 5.99
CA LEU A 93 -14.15 -19.19 7.36
C LEU A 93 -13.88 -20.67 7.63
N SER A 94 -12.71 -20.98 8.16
CA SER A 94 -12.32 -22.33 8.58
C SER A 94 -11.93 -22.30 10.05
N ILE A 95 -12.48 -23.25 10.81
CA ILE A 95 -12.16 -23.47 12.22
C ILE A 95 -11.57 -24.87 12.32
N THR A 96 -10.34 -24.97 12.81
CA THR A 96 -9.59 -26.23 12.91
C THR A 96 -9.02 -26.39 14.31
N ASP A 97 -9.12 -27.59 14.89
CA ASP A 97 -8.40 -27.94 16.10
C ASP A 97 -6.95 -28.29 15.73
N LEU A 98 -5.99 -27.49 16.22
CA LEU A 98 -4.58 -27.70 15.94
C LEU A 98 -3.92 -28.74 16.85
N ARG A 99 -4.58 -29.20 17.92
CA ARG A 99 -3.97 -30.16 18.85
C ARG A 99 -3.45 -31.43 18.17
N PRO A 100 -4.21 -32.09 17.27
CA PRO A 100 -3.73 -33.30 16.62
C PRO A 100 -2.53 -33.01 15.73
N ALA A 101 -2.54 -31.88 15.02
CA ALA A 101 -1.45 -31.47 14.13
C ALA A 101 -0.16 -31.11 14.88
N LEU A 102 -0.28 -30.63 16.12
CA LEU A 102 0.85 -30.20 16.96
C LEU A 102 1.28 -31.27 17.99
N GLY A 103 0.64 -32.44 18.03
CA GLY A 103 0.93 -33.49 19.03
C GLY A 103 0.55 -33.10 20.46
N LEU A 104 -0.34 -32.11 20.62
CA LEU A 104 -0.73 -31.52 21.90
C LEU A 104 -1.94 -32.26 22.49
N GLY A 105 -1.74 -33.50 22.95
CA GLY A 105 -2.85 -34.39 23.32
C GLY A 105 -3.60 -34.01 24.60
N ARG A 106 -2.89 -33.58 25.66
CA ARG A 106 -3.47 -33.35 27.00
C ARG A 106 -3.66 -31.87 27.36
N VAL A 107 -3.76 -31.01 26.36
CA VAL A 107 -4.01 -29.58 26.58
C VAL A 107 -5.40 -29.21 26.06
N PRO A 108 -5.99 -28.11 26.56
CA PRO A 108 -7.19 -27.55 25.97
C PRO A 108 -7.05 -27.33 24.46
N PRO A 109 -8.14 -27.47 23.68
CA PRO A 109 -8.18 -27.12 22.26
C PRO A 109 -7.46 -25.82 21.94
N LEU A 110 -6.66 -25.85 20.88
CA LEU A 110 -6.11 -24.66 20.25
C LEU A 110 -6.78 -24.51 18.90
N TRP A 111 -7.71 -23.58 18.83
CA TRP A 111 -8.50 -23.34 17.63
C TRP A 111 -7.74 -22.42 16.68
N GLN A 112 -7.48 -22.87 15.46
CA GLN A 112 -7.14 -21.99 14.36
C GLN A 112 -8.41 -21.52 13.68
N VAL A 113 -8.63 -20.22 13.70
CA VAL A 113 -9.72 -19.57 12.97
C VAL A 113 -9.11 -18.77 11.83
N ARG A 114 -9.49 -19.09 10.59
CA ARG A 114 -8.94 -18.47 9.38
C ARG A 114 -10.06 -18.06 8.44
N VAL A 115 -10.00 -16.82 7.97
CA VAL A 115 -10.84 -16.32 6.88
C VAL A 115 -9.99 -16.13 5.64
N THR A 116 -10.42 -16.71 4.53
CA THR A 116 -9.80 -16.56 3.21
C THR A 116 -10.79 -15.89 2.25
N GLY A 117 -10.28 -14.98 1.42
CA GLY A 117 -11.05 -14.42 0.30
C GLY A 117 -10.85 -15.25 -0.98
N ALA A 118 -11.24 -14.67 -2.13
CA ALA A 118 -11.16 -15.31 -3.44
C ALA A 118 -9.76 -15.83 -3.84
N SER A 119 -8.68 -15.22 -3.34
CA SER A 119 -7.30 -15.62 -3.67
C SER A 119 -6.76 -16.80 -2.85
N ALA A 120 -7.57 -17.40 -1.98
CA ALA A 120 -7.19 -18.43 -1.00
C ALA A 120 -6.11 -18.00 0.03
N ALA A 121 -5.50 -16.84 -0.13
CA ALA A 121 -4.65 -16.24 0.88
C ALA A 121 -5.49 -15.85 2.11
N PRO A 122 -4.96 -16.04 3.33
CA PRO A 122 -5.66 -15.63 4.54
C PRO A 122 -5.79 -14.10 4.57
N LEU A 123 -7.01 -13.62 4.74
CA LEU A 123 -7.31 -12.22 5.04
C LEU A 123 -7.18 -11.97 6.54
N TYR A 124 -7.55 -12.97 7.35
CA TYR A 124 -7.44 -12.95 8.80
C TYR A 124 -7.14 -14.36 9.29
N ALA A 125 -6.26 -14.48 10.28
CA ALA A 125 -5.98 -15.74 10.96
C ALA A 125 -5.63 -15.47 12.42
N THR A 126 -6.27 -16.19 13.33
CA THR A 126 -6.00 -16.11 14.76
C THR A 126 -5.99 -17.49 15.40
N LEU A 127 -5.34 -17.58 16.56
CA LEU A 127 -5.29 -18.76 17.40
C LEU A 127 -6.03 -18.46 18.70
N ILE A 128 -7.01 -19.30 19.03
CA ILE A 128 -7.84 -19.12 20.22
C ILE A 128 -7.65 -20.36 21.10
N PRO A 129 -7.00 -20.23 22.28
CA PRO A 129 -7.00 -21.31 23.25
C PRO A 129 -8.41 -21.45 23.84
N GLU A 130 -8.85 -22.68 24.05
CA GLU A 130 -10.02 -22.94 24.89
C GLU A 130 -9.64 -22.69 26.36
N THR A 131 -10.32 -21.74 26.99
CA THR A 131 -10.16 -21.48 28.43
C THR A 131 -10.94 -22.53 29.21
N ILE A 132 -10.30 -23.16 30.20
CA ILE A 132 -11.00 -23.97 31.21
C ILE A 132 -11.47 -22.98 32.27
N GLU A 133 -12.78 -22.74 32.38
CA GLU A 133 -13.38 -22.12 33.58
C GLU A 133 -13.69 -23.18 34.64
#